data_AF-A0A2V6C7P7-F1
#
_entry.id   AF-A0A2V6C7P7-F1
#
_cell.length_a   1.000
_cell.length_b   1.000
_cell.length_c   1.000
_cell.angle_alpha   90.00
_cell.angle_beta   90.00
_cell.angle_gamma   90.00
#
_symmetry.space_group_name_H-M   'P 1'
#
loop_
_entity.id
_entity.type
_entity.pdbx_description
1 polymer ?
#
loop_
_entity_poly.entity_id
_entity_poly.type
_entity_poly.pdbx_seq_one_letter_code
_entity_poly.pdbx_strand_id
1 'polypeptide(L)'
;SVSARKALFLDESAHDWRLVKLGRELGWNGVALKTCKTQTGALLSACWAKAHGMQLMVQDLTNPMLAQIPHLLLAAHVGTIMGVETNAMQFYPDASTPEAAVHRGIYQRREGMVDLSTVHGPGFGYRLNEINRQLPRPAAEFQV
;
A
#
# COMPACT_ATOMS: atom_id res chain seq x y z
N SER A 1 9.96 26.57 -10.33
CA SER A 1 9.21 26.28 -9.08
C SER A 1 10.01 25.29 -8.22
N VAL A 2 9.61 25.04 -6.96
CA VAL A 2 10.19 23.97 -6.14
C VAL A 2 9.99 22.60 -6.80
N SER A 3 8.80 22.35 -7.36
CA SER A 3 8.46 21.14 -8.12
C SER A 3 9.33 20.89 -9.36
N ALA A 4 9.96 21.93 -9.93
CA ALA A 4 10.94 21.77 -11.03
C ALA A 4 12.32 21.28 -10.56
N ARG A 5 12.62 21.37 -9.25
CA ARG A 5 13.91 21.00 -8.67
C ARG A 5 13.84 19.72 -7.84
N LYS A 6 12.69 19.46 -7.23
CA LYS A 6 12.45 18.30 -6.36
C LYS A 6 11.02 17.82 -6.52
N ALA A 7 10.81 16.51 -6.43
CA ALA A 7 9.48 15.93 -6.41
C ALA A 7 8.75 16.32 -5.11
N LEU A 8 7.47 16.67 -5.24
CA LEU A 8 6.59 17.07 -4.17
C LEU A 8 5.38 16.12 -4.17
N PHE A 9 5.28 15.29 -3.14
CA PHE A 9 4.28 14.24 -3.04
C PHE A 9 3.16 14.59 -2.05
N LEU A 10 1.92 14.59 -2.52
CA LEU A 10 0.75 14.69 -1.65
C LEU A 10 0.61 13.41 -0.81
N ASP A 11 0.56 13.56 0.51
CA ASP A 11 0.27 12.47 1.43
C ASP A 11 -1.13 12.58 2.03
N GLU A 12 -1.35 13.53 2.95
CA GLU A 12 -2.52 13.57 3.84
C GLU A 12 -3.82 13.61 3.03
N SER A 13 -3.85 14.48 2.00
CA SER A 13 -5.01 14.66 1.11
C SER A 13 -5.11 13.64 -0.03
N ALA A 14 -4.18 12.68 -0.15
CA ALA A 14 -4.14 11.70 -1.23
C ALA A 14 -5.10 10.50 -1.04
N HIS A 15 -6.35 10.78 -0.66
CA HIS A 15 -7.41 9.79 -0.46
C HIS A 15 -8.63 9.99 -1.38
N ASP A 16 -8.73 11.13 -2.07
CA ASP A 16 -9.69 11.40 -3.16
C ASP A 16 -8.96 12.06 -4.33
N TRP A 17 -9.20 11.58 -5.55
CA TRP A 17 -8.58 12.11 -6.77
C TRP A 17 -8.92 13.59 -7.00
N ARG A 18 -10.05 14.08 -6.49
CA ARG A 18 -10.40 15.51 -6.56
C ARG A 18 -9.44 16.38 -5.76
N LEU A 19 -8.95 15.88 -4.63
CA LEU A 19 -7.93 16.56 -3.84
C LEU A 19 -6.56 16.46 -4.50
N VAL A 20 -6.26 15.36 -5.19
CA VAL A 20 -5.06 15.24 -6.03
C VAL A 20 -5.07 16.28 -7.15
N LYS A 21 -6.23 16.49 -7.79
CA LYS A 21 -6.40 17.55 -8.79
C LYS A 21 -6.09 18.93 -8.22
N LEU A 22 -6.69 19.28 -7.08
CA LEU A 22 -6.43 20.54 -6.40
C LEU A 22 -4.94 20.68 -6.04
N GLY A 23 -4.32 19.64 -5.50
CA GLY A 23 -2.90 19.67 -5.18
C GLY A 23 -2.02 19.90 -6.42
N ARG A 24 -2.36 19.32 -7.57
CA ARG A 24 -1.65 19.61 -8.82
C ARG A 24 -1.77 21.09 -9.22
N GLU A 25 -2.95 21.69 -9.09
CA GLU A 25 -3.17 23.13 -9.34
C GLU A 25 -2.34 24.01 -8.40
N LEU A 26 -2.08 23.53 -7.17
CA LEU A 26 -1.21 24.18 -6.18
C LEU A 26 0.30 23.88 -6.36
N GLY A 27 0.67 23.13 -7.40
CA GLY A 27 2.07 22.90 -7.77
C GLY A 27 2.69 21.58 -7.29
N TRP A 28 1.91 20.69 -6.67
CA TRP A 28 2.34 19.32 -6.36
C TRP A 28 2.47 18.49 -7.65
N ASN A 29 3.48 17.61 -7.72
CA ASN A 29 3.76 16.81 -8.92
C ASN A 29 3.88 15.30 -8.65
N GLY A 30 3.59 14.86 -7.43
CA GLY A 30 3.53 13.46 -7.05
C GLY A 30 2.38 13.16 -6.08
N VAL A 31 2.02 11.89 -5.99
CA VAL A 31 0.95 11.39 -5.10
C VAL A 31 1.44 10.15 -4.37
N ALA A 32 1.23 10.13 -3.06
CA ALA A 32 1.57 9.00 -2.21
C ALA A 32 0.31 8.22 -1.85
N LEU A 33 0.17 7.03 -2.44
CA LEU A 33 -1.01 6.18 -2.36
C LEU A 33 -0.91 5.21 -1.18
N LYS A 34 -2.05 4.97 -0.53
CA LYS A 34 -2.18 4.05 0.61
C LYS A 34 -3.49 3.29 0.50
N THR A 35 -3.43 1.96 0.50
CA THR A 35 -4.64 1.14 0.47
C THR A 35 -5.36 1.17 1.81
N CYS A 36 -4.64 1.41 2.91
CA CYS A 36 -5.24 1.57 4.24
C CYS A 36 -6.02 2.88 4.43
N LYS A 37 -5.77 3.92 3.62
CA LYS A 37 -6.68 5.09 3.56
C LYS A 37 -7.96 4.69 2.86
N THR A 38 -7.86 4.33 1.57
CA THR A 38 -8.94 3.66 0.82
C THR A 38 -8.35 2.91 -0.38
N GLN A 39 -8.83 1.70 -0.69
CA GLN A 39 -8.46 0.99 -1.92
C GLN A 39 -8.97 1.74 -3.16
N THR A 40 -10.25 2.10 -3.17
CA THR A 40 -10.90 2.78 -4.31
C THR A 40 -10.27 4.15 -4.58
N GLY A 41 -10.03 4.96 -3.55
CA GLY A 41 -9.40 6.26 -3.71
C GLY A 41 -7.96 6.16 -4.19
N ALA A 42 -7.20 5.15 -3.73
CA ALA A 42 -5.86 4.87 -4.25
C ALA A 42 -5.87 4.55 -5.75
N LEU A 43 -6.79 3.69 -6.21
CA LEU A 43 -6.93 3.35 -7.63
C LEU A 43 -7.34 4.54 -8.49
N LEU A 44 -8.37 5.29 -8.07
CA LEU A 44 -8.84 6.46 -8.82
C LEU A 44 -7.78 7.56 -8.86
N SER A 45 -7.07 7.79 -7.75
CA SER A 45 -5.97 8.75 -7.67
C SER A 45 -4.80 8.33 -8.56
N ALA A 46 -4.45 7.04 -8.58
CA ALA A 46 -3.41 6.51 -9.47
C ALA A 46 -3.74 6.74 -10.94
N CYS A 47 -4.96 6.39 -11.37
CA CYS A 47 -5.41 6.59 -12.75
C CYS A 47 -5.35 8.07 -13.15
N TRP A 48 -5.90 8.95 -12.31
CA TRP A 48 -5.94 10.39 -12.58
C TRP A 48 -4.53 10.98 -12.62
N ALA A 49 -3.68 10.67 -11.64
CA ALA A 49 -2.30 11.14 -11.55
C ALA A 49 -1.48 10.72 -12.78
N LYS A 50 -1.59 9.45 -13.22
CA LYS A 50 -0.90 8.94 -14.41
C LYS A 50 -1.35 9.68 -15.68
N ALA A 51 -2.65 9.91 -15.84
CA ALA A 51 -3.18 10.67 -16.98
C ALA A 51 -2.67 12.13 -17.02
N HIS A 52 -2.18 12.66 -15.90
CA HIS A 52 -1.68 14.03 -15.79
C HIS A 52 -0.16 14.13 -15.57
N GLY A 53 0.57 13.03 -15.78
CA GLY A 53 2.03 12.98 -15.70
C GLY A 53 2.59 13.17 -14.29
N MET A 54 1.81 12.92 -13.24
CA MET A 54 2.27 12.98 -11.87
C MET A 54 3.00 11.69 -11.47
N GLN A 55 4.01 11.82 -10.62
CA GLN A 55 4.76 10.68 -10.09
C GLN A 55 3.95 9.95 -9.00
N LEU A 56 4.16 8.64 -8.86
CA LEU A 56 3.48 7.82 -7.87
C LEU A 56 4.46 7.19 -6.88
N MET A 57 4.05 7.12 -5.63
CA MET A 57 4.67 6.27 -4.61
C MET A 57 3.56 5.53 -3.86
N VAL A 58 3.90 4.39 -3.28
CA VAL A 58 3.00 3.64 -2.41
C VAL A 58 3.63 3.53 -1.04
N GLN A 59 2.84 3.76 0.00
CA GLN A 59 3.24 3.62 1.39
C GLN A 59 2.30 2.69 2.13
N ASP A 60 2.84 1.82 2.96
CA ASP A 60 2.05 0.90 3.79
C ASP A 60 1.55 1.55 5.09
N LEU A 61 1.95 2.78 5.41
CA LEU A 61 1.72 3.45 6.71
C LEU A 61 2.08 2.56 7.90
N THR A 62 3.10 1.72 7.72
CA THR A 62 3.49 0.80 8.77
C THR A 62 2.29 -0.10 9.16
N ASN A 63 1.58 -0.68 8.18
CA ASN A 63 0.51 -1.65 8.41
C ASN A 63 1.04 -3.11 8.30
N PRO A 64 0.88 -3.96 9.33
CA PRO A 64 1.34 -5.36 9.30
C PRO A 64 0.27 -6.32 8.75
N MET A 65 0.51 -7.62 8.91
CA MET A 65 -0.46 -8.69 8.63
C MET A 65 -0.91 -8.65 7.17
N LEU A 66 -2.19 -8.96 6.90
CA LEU A 66 -2.77 -8.99 5.57
C LEU A 66 -2.71 -7.63 4.84
N ALA A 67 -2.64 -6.51 5.55
CA ALA A 67 -2.66 -5.18 4.95
C ALA A 67 -1.41 -4.89 4.10
N GLN A 68 -0.32 -5.64 4.29
CA GLN A 68 0.87 -5.55 3.45
C GLN A 68 0.58 -5.92 1.98
N ILE A 69 -0.21 -6.96 1.77
CA ILE A 69 -0.44 -7.57 0.46
C ILE A 69 -1.10 -6.60 -0.54
N PRO A 70 -2.20 -5.88 -0.22
CA PRO A 70 -2.79 -4.92 -1.15
C PRO A 70 -1.88 -3.73 -1.45
N HIS A 71 -1.04 -3.29 -0.50
CA HIS A 71 -0.05 -2.22 -0.77
C HIS A 71 1.00 -2.68 -1.79
N LEU A 72 1.55 -3.89 -1.64
CA LEU A 72 2.53 -4.41 -2.59
C LEU A 72 1.91 -4.68 -3.98
N LEU A 73 0.69 -5.22 -4.03
CA LEU A 73 -0.03 -5.41 -5.28
C LEU A 73 -0.29 -4.06 -5.97
N LEU A 74 -0.73 -3.05 -5.23
CA LEU A 74 -0.89 -1.70 -5.79
C LEU A 74 0.44 -1.21 -6.36
N ALA A 75 1.53 -1.29 -5.59
CA ALA A 75 2.86 -0.85 -6.03
C ALA A 75 3.34 -1.56 -7.29
N ALA A 76 3.14 -2.88 -7.39
CA ALA A 76 3.49 -3.68 -8.55
C ALA A 76 2.74 -3.27 -9.83
N HIS A 77 1.53 -2.71 -9.71
CA HIS A 77 0.71 -2.33 -10.85
C HIS A 77 0.78 -0.85 -11.24
N VAL A 78 1.05 0.06 -10.30
CA VAL A 78 0.94 1.50 -10.59
C VAL A 78 2.18 2.11 -11.23
N GLY A 79 3.36 1.50 -11.06
CA GLY A 79 4.64 2.02 -11.55
C GLY A 79 5.15 3.16 -10.66
N THR A 80 5.63 2.81 -9.48
CA THR A 80 6.12 3.77 -8.47
C THR A 80 7.50 4.33 -8.82
N ILE A 81 7.85 5.48 -8.24
CA ILE A 81 9.14 6.15 -8.47
C ILE A 81 10.35 5.40 -7.86
N MET A 82 10.19 4.83 -6.66
CA MET A 82 11.28 4.24 -5.86
C MET A 82 10.81 2.98 -5.12
N GLY A 83 10.09 2.09 -5.81
CA GLY A 83 9.52 0.91 -5.17
C GLY A 83 8.37 1.26 -4.22
N VAL A 84 8.35 0.64 -3.04
CA VAL A 84 7.25 0.78 -2.08
C VAL A 84 7.80 0.99 -0.68
N GLU A 85 7.27 1.97 0.04
CA GLU A 85 7.54 2.05 1.47
C GLU A 85 6.84 0.88 2.13
N THR A 86 7.67 0.03 2.73
CA THR A 86 7.18 -1.01 3.58
C THR A 86 8.18 -1.32 4.67
N ASN A 87 7.83 -1.02 5.91
CA ASN A 87 8.78 -1.00 7.03
C ASN A 87 8.34 -1.85 8.22
N ALA A 88 7.03 -2.12 8.38
CA ALA A 88 6.46 -2.86 9.51
C ALA A 88 7.17 -4.20 9.75
N MET A 89 7.47 -4.91 8.67
CA MET A 89 8.11 -6.22 8.67
C MET A 89 9.59 -6.19 9.08
N GLN A 90 10.19 -5.01 9.18
CA GLN A 90 11.56 -4.82 9.68
C GLN A 90 11.59 -4.31 11.12
N PHE A 91 10.59 -3.54 11.54
CA PHE A 91 10.57 -2.89 12.86
C PHE A 91 9.70 -3.60 13.91
N TYR A 92 8.70 -4.39 13.52
CA TYR A 92 7.93 -5.26 14.42
C TYR A 92 7.44 -6.51 13.67
N PRO A 93 8.38 -7.36 13.19
CA PRO A 93 8.10 -8.50 12.33
C PRO A 93 7.08 -9.49 12.92
N ASP A 94 7.08 -9.66 14.24
CA ASP A 94 6.28 -10.66 14.94
C ASP A 94 4.77 -10.50 14.70
N ALA A 95 4.31 -9.27 14.45
CA ALA A 95 2.92 -8.97 14.16
C ALA A 95 2.40 -9.70 12.91
N SER A 96 3.28 -10.09 11.98
CA SER A 96 2.94 -10.76 10.72
C SER A 96 3.38 -12.23 10.66
N THR A 97 3.78 -12.83 11.79
CA THR A 97 4.33 -14.21 11.83
C THR A 97 3.43 -15.25 11.14
N PRO A 98 2.10 -15.30 11.39
CA PRO A 98 1.20 -16.23 10.70
C PRO A 98 1.17 -16.04 9.18
N GLU A 99 1.09 -14.80 8.69
CA GLU A 99 1.07 -14.51 7.26
C GLU A 99 2.42 -14.82 6.60
N ALA A 100 3.52 -14.53 7.30
CA ALA A 100 4.88 -14.80 6.83
C ALA A 100 5.18 -16.30 6.66
N ALA A 101 4.48 -17.18 7.39
CA ALA A 101 4.56 -18.63 7.20
C ALA A 101 4.00 -19.08 5.84
N VAL A 102 3.01 -18.35 5.29
CA VAL A 102 2.35 -18.66 4.02
C VAL A 102 2.96 -17.87 2.85
N HIS A 103 3.31 -16.61 3.09
CA HIS A 103 3.76 -15.64 2.09
C HIS A 103 5.16 -15.09 2.39
N ARG A 104 6.12 -15.96 2.70
CA ARG A 104 7.46 -15.56 3.18
C ARG A 104 8.12 -14.42 2.40
N GLY A 105 8.03 -14.43 1.07
CA GLY A 105 8.60 -13.40 0.19
C GLY A 105 8.04 -11.98 0.38
N ILE A 106 6.79 -11.86 0.80
CA ILE A 106 6.11 -10.58 1.05
C ILE A 106 6.61 -9.93 2.35
N TYR A 107 6.91 -10.76 3.35
CA TYR A 107 7.25 -10.36 4.70
C TYR A 107 8.76 -10.32 4.96
N GLN A 108 9.59 -10.68 3.99
CA GLN A 108 11.04 -10.61 4.07
C GLN A 108 11.61 -9.75 2.95
N ARG A 109 12.56 -8.87 3.27
CA ARG A 109 13.33 -8.14 2.26
C ARG A 109 14.63 -8.87 2.00
N ARG A 110 14.93 -9.11 0.72
CA ARG A 110 16.23 -9.62 0.26
C ARG A 110 16.73 -8.66 -0.80
N GLU A 111 17.92 -8.11 -0.57
CA GLU A 111 18.55 -7.14 -1.50
C GLU A 111 17.63 -5.94 -1.83
N GLY A 112 16.87 -5.47 -0.83
CA GLY A 112 15.93 -4.35 -1.00
C GLY A 112 14.63 -4.70 -1.73
N MET A 113 14.39 -5.96 -2.05
CA MET A 113 13.21 -6.43 -2.77
C MET A 113 12.29 -7.30 -1.90
N VAL A 114 11.01 -7.33 -2.27
CA VAL A 114 9.99 -8.25 -1.77
C VAL A 114 9.52 -9.15 -2.91
N ASP A 115 9.17 -10.39 -2.60
CA ASP A 115 8.72 -11.37 -3.58
C ASP A 115 7.21 -11.62 -3.47
N LEU A 116 6.50 -11.37 -4.57
CA LEU A 116 5.06 -11.53 -4.72
C LEU A 116 4.64 -12.89 -5.31
N SER A 117 5.58 -13.80 -5.60
CA SER A 117 5.34 -15.08 -6.27
C SER A 117 4.27 -15.96 -5.61
N THR A 118 4.06 -15.80 -4.30
CA THR A 118 3.06 -16.54 -3.52
C THR A 118 1.65 -15.96 -3.60
N VAL A 119 1.47 -14.78 -4.22
CA VAL A 119 0.18 -14.14 -4.45
C VAL A 119 -0.33 -14.50 -5.83
N HIS A 120 -1.42 -15.24 -5.90
CA HIS A 120 -2.00 -15.69 -7.17
C HIS A 120 -3.51 -15.83 -7.09
N GLY A 121 -4.14 -15.92 -8.26
CA GLY A 121 -5.59 -16.07 -8.39
C GLY A 121 -6.35 -14.75 -8.23
N PRO A 122 -7.68 -14.82 -8.12
CA PRO A 122 -8.53 -13.64 -8.02
C PRO A 122 -8.39 -12.91 -6.67
N GLY A 123 -8.71 -11.62 -6.68
CA GLY A 123 -8.68 -10.77 -5.48
C GLY A 123 -7.24 -10.45 -5.04
N PHE A 124 -7.00 -10.49 -3.73
CA PHE A 124 -5.68 -10.18 -3.14
C PHE A 124 -4.83 -11.42 -2.86
N GLY A 125 -5.30 -12.63 -3.23
CA GLY A 125 -4.52 -13.86 -3.06
C GLY A 125 -4.11 -14.17 -1.61
N TYR A 126 -4.92 -13.79 -0.63
CA TYR A 126 -4.58 -13.87 0.81
C TYR A 126 -4.36 -15.27 1.37
N ARG A 127 -4.92 -16.32 0.76
CA ARG A 127 -4.81 -17.70 1.26
C ARG A 127 -5.21 -17.85 2.74
N LEU A 128 -6.30 -17.22 3.15
CA LEU A 128 -6.75 -17.16 4.56
C LEU A 128 -6.86 -18.54 5.22
N ASN A 129 -7.30 -19.56 4.49
CA ASN A 129 -7.43 -20.93 5.00
C ASN A 129 -6.10 -21.59 5.37
N GLU A 130 -4.98 -21.03 4.93
CA GLU A 130 -3.62 -21.53 5.19
C GLU A 130 -2.91 -20.72 6.28
N ILE A 131 -3.45 -19.55 6.64
CA ILE A 131 -2.89 -18.66 7.65
C ILE A 131 -3.46 -19.04 9.01
N ASN A 132 -2.64 -19.68 9.84
CA ASN A 132 -3.02 -20.05 11.21
C ASN A 132 -2.91 -18.86 12.17
N ARG A 133 -3.79 -17.86 12.01
CA ARG A 133 -3.89 -16.70 12.91
C ARG A 133 -5.00 -16.91 13.93
N GLN A 134 -4.61 -16.98 15.21
CA GLN A 134 -5.57 -16.94 16.32
C GLN A 134 -5.95 -15.49 16.61
N LEU A 135 -7.24 -15.18 16.49
CA LEU A 135 -7.80 -13.89 16.87
C LEU A 135 -8.22 -13.90 18.35
N PRO A 136 -8.08 -12.78 19.08
CA PRO A 136 -8.63 -12.68 20.41
C PRO A 136 -10.16 -12.76 20.36
N ARG A 137 -10.80 -12.98 21.52
CA ARG A 137 -12.25 -12.84 21.63
C ARG A 137 -12.68 -11.44 21.13
N PRO A 138 -13.80 -11.31 20.41
CA PRO A 138 -14.31 -10.01 19.99
C PRO A 138 -14.42 -9.05 21.17
N ALA A 139 -13.99 -7.80 20.97
CA ALA A 139 -14.10 -6.77 22.00
C ALA A 139 -15.54 -6.26 22.18
N ALA A 140 -16.39 -6.45 21.17
CA ALA A 140 -17.81 -6.14 21.19
C ALA A 140 -18.55 -7.04 20.20
N GLU A 141 -19.81 -7.35 20.52
CA GLU A 141 -20.77 -8.03 19.64
C GLU A 141 -22.04 -7.19 19.62
N PHE A 142 -22.56 -6.91 18.42
CA PHE A 142 -23.80 -6.15 18.24
C PHE A 142 -24.88 -7.13 17.78
N GLN A 143 -26.06 -7.06 18.42
CA GLN A 143 -27.22 -7.81 17.95
C GLN A 143 -27.71 -7.18 16.64
N VAL A 144 -27.88 -8.03 15.62
CA VAL A 144 -28.49 -7.66 14.32
C VAL A 144 -30.00 -7.56 14.49
#